data_AF-A0A1W6LDF9-F1
#
_entry.id   AF-A0A1W6LDF9-F1
#
_cell.length_a   1.000
_cell.length_b   1.000
_cell.length_c   1.000
_cell.angle_alpha   90.00
_cell.angle_beta   90.00
_cell.angle_gamma   90.00
#
_symmetry.space_group_name_H-M   'P 1'
#
loop_
_entity.id
_entity.type
_entity.pdbx_description
1 polymer ?
#
loop_
_entity_poly.entity_id
_entity_poly.type
_entity_poly.pdbx_seq_one_letter_code
_entity_poly.pdbx_strand_id
1 'polypeptide(L)'
;MVEGSSHRHRAGWSEAVRVGRRGGDHRSMARPRARLLVSLMALAMHSAHAADEGFSGAWSIDLRTPAQRAQRAGCGEASFVLEQTGRRITGAHTMATAGCGRINEGGEGSVHGEVDGDHALLFVTSGRTGTVVKGRATLKGGGLDWETSEEVRAGAPMGDSPLILGKGFLARVRK
;
A
#
# COMPACT_ATOMS: atom_id res chain seq x y z
N MET A 1 -12.20 -39.02 -15.62
CA MET A 1 -13.22 -39.79 -14.87
C MET A 1 -12.50 -40.99 -14.28
N VAL A 2 -12.04 -40.88 -13.02
CA VAL A 2 -11.57 -42.01 -12.21
C VAL A 2 -11.98 -41.68 -10.78
N GLU A 3 -13.01 -42.40 -10.32
CA GLU A 3 -13.44 -42.50 -8.92
C GLU A 3 -12.33 -43.07 -8.04
N GLY A 4 -12.24 -42.62 -6.80
CA GLY A 4 -11.30 -43.13 -5.81
C GLY A 4 -11.89 -43.05 -4.41
N SER A 5 -12.42 -44.20 -3.98
CA SER A 5 -13.32 -44.42 -2.85
C SER A 5 -12.82 -44.05 -1.45
N SER A 6 -13.81 -43.62 -0.67
CA SER A 6 -13.95 -43.65 0.79
C SER A 6 -13.40 -44.93 1.46
N HIS A 7 -12.66 -44.75 2.54
CA HIS A 7 -12.56 -45.74 3.63
C HIS A 7 -12.75 -45.08 4.99
N ARG A 8 -13.83 -45.48 5.69
CA ARG A 8 -14.03 -45.31 7.14
C ARG A 8 -13.32 -46.47 7.84
N HIS A 9 -12.67 -46.22 8.99
CA HIS A 9 -12.50 -47.24 10.03
C HIS A 9 -12.63 -46.64 11.43
N ARG A 10 -13.26 -47.45 12.29
CA ARG A 10 -13.71 -47.22 13.67
C ARG A 10 -12.58 -47.40 14.69
N ALA A 11 -12.83 -46.91 15.91
CA ALA A 11 -12.55 -47.47 17.24
C ALA A 11 -12.11 -46.32 18.18
N GLY A 12 -12.72 -46.02 19.33
CA GLY A 12 -13.65 -46.76 20.17
C GLY A 12 -12.93 -47.45 21.33
N TRP A 13 -12.40 -46.69 22.30
CA TRP A 13 -11.84 -47.21 23.56
C TRP A 13 -12.44 -46.47 24.77
N SER A 14 -12.84 -47.28 25.76
CA SER A 14 -13.56 -46.93 26.99
C SER A 14 -12.64 -46.79 28.21
N GLU A 15 -13.20 -46.15 29.24
CA GLU A 15 -12.99 -46.33 30.68
C GLU A 15 -11.66 -45.92 31.34
N ALA A 16 -11.77 -45.05 32.35
CA ALA A 16 -11.54 -45.45 33.74
C ALA A 16 -12.14 -44.43 34.71
N VAL A 17 -13.18 -44.87 35.42
CA VAL A 17 -13.75 -44.26 36.62
C VAL A 17 -12.76 -44.40 37.78
N ARG A 18 -12.56 -43.33 38.57
CA ARG A 18 -12.00 -43.45 39.93
C ARG A 18 -12.96 -42.86 40.95
N VAL A 19 -13.40 -43.73 41.84
CA VAL A 19 -14.18 -43.47 43.05
C VAL A 19 -13.24 -43.14 44.21
N GLY A 20 -13.48 -41.97 44.84
CA GLY A 20 -13.63 -41.76 46.29
C GLY A 20 -12.47 -42.02 47.27
N ARG A 21 -12.19 -41.03 48.14
CA ARG A 21 -11.99 -41.22 49.59
C ARG A 21 -12.00 -39.89 50.38
N ARG A 22 -12.86 -39.87 51.43
CA ARG A 22 -12.76 -39.29 52.80
C ARG A 22 -12.34 -37.81 52.94
N GLY A 23 -12.94 -36.94 53.77
CA GLY A 23 -13.85 -37.10 54.90
C GLY A 23 -13.38 -36.19 56.05
N GLY A 24 -14.24 -35.27 56.52
CA GLY A 24 -14.23 -34.50 57.79
C GLY A 24 -13.00 -33.63 58.13
N ASP A 25 -13.06 -32.61 58.98
CA ASP A 25 -14.15 -31.86 59.61
C ASP A 25 -13.54 -30.62 60.29
N HIS A 26 -14.31 -29.53 60.34
CA HIS A 26 -14.28 -28.38 61.28
C HIS A 26 -12.96 -27.80 61.83
N ARG A 27 -12.76 -26.47 61.61
CA ARG A 27 -12.71 -25.47 62.69
C ARG A 27 -12.62 -24.00 62.21
N SER A 28 -13.49 -23.20 62.82
CA SER A 28 -13.29 -21.83 63.30
C SER A 28 -13.02 -20.67 62.33
N MET A 29 -14.04 -19.81 62.23
CA MET A 29 -13.97 -18.41 61.80
C MET A 29 -12.99 -17.58 62.66
N ALA A 30 -12.21 -16.70 62.02
CA ALA A 30 -12.01 -15.31 62.48
C ALA A 30 -11.19 -14.45 61.48
N ARG A 31 -11.94 -13.63 60.73
CA ARG A 31 -11.69 -12.20 60.44
C ARG A 31 -10.69 -11.76 59.35
N PRO A 32 -10.97 -10.59 58.74
CA PRO A 32 -10.55 -10.25 57.37
C PRO A 32 -9.37 -9.28 57.35
N ARG A 33 -8.48 -9.45 56.36
CA ARG A 33 -7.56 -8.42 55.86
C ARG A 33 -7.43 -8.62 54.35
N ALA A 34 -8.17 -7.82 53.59
CA ALA A 34 -7.62 -6.65 52.92
C ALA A 34 -6.75 -7.02 51.70
N ARG A 35 -7.34 -6.76 50.53
CA ARG A 35 -6.70 -6.25 49.31
C ARG A 35 -5.47 -7.00 48.79
N LEU A 36 -5.65 -7.74 47.70
CA LEU A 36 -4.77 -7.59 46.53
C LEU A 36 -5.47 -8.09 45.25
N LEU A 37 -6.22 -7.20 44.61
CA LEU A 37 -6.54 -7.27 43.19
C LEU A 37 -5.29 -6.83 42.44
N VAL A 38 -4.56 -7.73 41.78
CA VAL A 38 -3.49 -7.37 40.83
C VAL A 38 -3.65 -8.20 39.56
N SER A 39 -4.46 -7.64 38.66
CA SER A 39 -4.19 -7.46 37.23
C SER A 39 -3.49 -8.59 36.45
N LEU A 40 -4.29 -9.50 35.87
CA LEU A 40 -3.92 -10.36 34.73
C LEU A 40 -4.56 -9.84 33.42
N MET A 41 -4.39 -8.54 33.14
CA MET A 41 -4.76 -7.91 31.86
C MET A 41 -3.55 -7.11 31.34
N ALA A 42 -2.56 -7.78 30.77
CA ALA A 42 -1.49 -7.09 30.04
C ALA A 42 -0.73 -8.06 29.15
N LEU A 43 -1.36 -8.51 28.05
CA LEU A 43 -0.64 -8.77 26.79
C LEU A 43 -1.62 -8.93 25.62
N ALA A 44 -2.56 -7.98 25.47
CA ALA A 44 -3.07 -7.70 24.14
C ALA A 44 -1.91 -7.07 23.37
N MET A 45 -1.17 -7.92 22.64
CA MET A 45 -0.18 -7.50 21.65
C MET A 45 -0.90 -6.59 20.67
N HIS A 46 -0.83 -5.29 20.93
CA HIS A 46 -1.19 -4.27 19.98
C HIS A 46 -0.14 -4.33 18.87
N SER A 47 -0.37 -5.19 17.88
CA SER A 47 0.22 -5.00 16.56
C SER A 47 -0.38 -3.73 16.01
N ALA A 48 0.13 -2.58 16.47
CA ALA A 48 0.09 -1.36 15.71
C ALA A 48 0.83 -1.65 14.41
N HIS A 49 0.11 -2.19 13.44
CA HIS A 49 0.51 -2.06 12.06
C HIS A 49 0.51 -0.55 11.86
N ALA A 50 1.70 0.06 11.98
CA ALA A 50 1.98 1.24 11.21
C ALA A 50 1.50 0.86 9.81
N ALA A 51 0.40 1.48 9.36
CA ALA A 51 -0.10 1.26 8.03
C ALA A 51 1.10 1.53 7.14
N ASP A 52 1.63 0.47 6.54
CA ASP A 52 2.76 0.58 5.65
C ASP A 52 2.34 1.62 4.62
N GLU A 53 3.04 2.75 4.57
CA GLU A 53 2.67 3.87 3.73
C GLU A 53 2.99 3.47 2.29
N GLY A 54 2.16 2.58 1.74
CA GLY A 54 2.32 2.03 0.41
C GLY A 54 2.18 3.10 -0.67
N PHE A 55 2.03 2.63 -1.90
CA PHE A 55 1.99 3.51 -3.06
C PHE A 55 0.70 4.33 -3.14
N SER A 56 -0.37 3.93 -2.44
CA SER A 56 -1.65 4.66 -2.40
C SER A 56 -1.48 6.11 -1.97
N GLY A 57 -2.17 7.02 -2.66
CA GLY A 57 -2.22 8.45 -2.34
C GLY A 57 -1.84 9.33 -3.51
N ALA A 58 -1.80 10.64 -3.24
CA ALA A 58 -1.36 11.65 -4.19
C ALA A 58 0.12 11.98 -3.97
N TRP A 59 0.85 12.08 -5.06
CA TRP A 59 2.29 12.35 -5.10
C TRP A 59 2.54 13.47 -6.11
N SER A 60 3.33 14.49 -5.76
CA SER A 60 3.63 15.58 -6.69
C SER A 60 5.06 16.09 -6.59
N ILE A 61 5.53 16.70 -7.68
CA ILE A 61 6.80 17.42 -7.78
C ILE A 61 6.59 18.74 -8.53
N ASP A 62 7.11 19.83 -7.97
CA ASP A 62 7.18 21.13 -8.64
C ASP A 62 8.37 21.13 -9.62
N LEU A 63 8.05 21.14 -10.92
CA LEU A 63 9.01 21.15 -12.02
C LEU A 63 9.50 22.56 -12.37
N ARG A 64 8.97 23.61 -11.73
CA ARG A 64 9.37 24.98 -12.01
C ARG A 64 10.80 25.24 -11.53
N THR A 65 11.51 26.06 -12.28
CA THR A 65 12.76 26.68 -11.82
C THR A 65 12.48 27.70 -10.71
N PRO A 66 13.49 28.07 -9.90
CA PRO A 66 13.34 29.15 -8.91
C PRO A 66 12.83 30.47 -9.52
N ALA A 67 13.29 30.83 -10.72
CA ALA A 67 12.84 32.04 -11.42
C ALA A 67 11.35 31.97 -11.80
N GLN A 68 10.89 30.82 -12.33
CA GLN A 68 9.47 30.61 -12.64
C GLN A 68 8.59 30.65 -11.39
N ARG A 69 9.06 30.11 -10.25
CA ARG A 69 8.37 30.25 -8.96
C ARG A 69 8.30 31.70 -8.49
N ALA A 70 9.40 32.45 -8.59
CA ALA A 70 9.43 33.86 -8.22
C ALA A 70 8.45 34.72 -9.05
N GLN A 71 8.29 34.37 -10.32
CA GLN A 71 7.33 35.01 -11.24
C GLN A 71 5.90 34.47 -11.09
N ARG A 72 5.66 33.52 -10.18
CA ARG A 72 4.36 32.87 -9.98
C ARG A 72 3.80 32.25 -11.26
N ALA A 73 4.66 31.67 -12.09
CA ALA A 73 4.23 30.95 -13.28
C ALA A 73 3.23 29.84 -12.87
N GLY A 74 2.08 29.79 -13.56
CA GLY A 74 1.10 28.71 -13.44
C GLY A 74 1.63 27.38 -14.00
N CYS A 75 0.99 26.27 -13.64
CA CYS A 75 1.45 24.91 -13.99
C CYS A 75 2.90 24.64 -13.57
N GLY A 76 3.56 23.66 -14.20
CA GLY A 76 4.91 23.23 -13.84
C GLY A 76 4.92 22.19 -12.73
N GLU A 77 4.00 21.23 -12.78
CA GLU A 77 3.91 20.12 -11.82
C GLU A 77 3.86 18.80 -12.58
N ALA A 78 4.40 17.75 -11.99
CA ALA A 78 4.03 16.37 -12.31
C ALA A 78 3.47 15.68 -11.07
N SER A 79 2.45 14.86 -11.25
CA SER A 79 1.80 14.15 -10.15
C SER A 79 1.26 12.79 -10.56
N PHE A 80 1.13 11.93 -9.56
CA PHE A 80 0.43 10.66 -9.61
C PHE A 80 -0.64 10.63 -8.53
N VAL A 81 -1.80 10.05 -8.84
CA VAL A 81 -2.80 9.65 -7.85
C VAL A 81 -2.95 8.15 -7.99
N LEU A 82 -2.52 7.41 -6.97
CA LEU A 82 -2.41 5.96 -7.02
C LEU A 82 -3.35 5.31 -6.00
N GLU A 83 -3.91 4.18 -6.38
CA GLU A 83 -4.65 3.27 -5.51
C GLU A 83 -3.98 1.90 -5.59
N GLN A 84 -3.50 1.42 -4.43
CA GLN A 84 -2.91 0.09 -4.28
C GLN A 84 -3.91 -0.86 -3.60
N THR A 85 -4.19 -1.98 -4.26
CA THR A 85 -4.94 -3.11 -3.70
C THR A 85 -4.08 -4.37 -3.75
N GLY A 86 -3.57 -4.79 -2.59
CA GLY A 86 -2.59 -5.87 -2.50
C GLY A 86 -1.31 -5.52 -3.27
N ARG A 87 -0.98 -6.32 -4.28
CA ARG A 87 0.16 -6.05 -5.17
C ARG A 87 -0.17 -5.20 -6.38
N ARG A 88 -1.45 -4.90 -6.66
CA ARG A 88 -1.84 -4.15 -7.86
C ARG A 88 -1.94 -2.67 -7.57
N ILE A 89 -1.52 -1.85 -8.54
CA ILE A 89 -1.71 -0.40 -8.55
C ILE A 89 -2.56 -0.03 -9.76
N THR A 90 -3.55 0.84 -9.53
CA THR A 90 -4.19 1.64 -10.58
C THR A 90 -4.06 3.11 -10.23
N GLY A 91 -4.31 4.00 -11.19
CA GLY A 91 -4.34 5.42 -10.89
C GLY A 91 -4.38 6.33 -12.10
N ALA A 92 -4.07 7.58 -11.81
CA ALA A 92 -4.04 8.71 -12.73
C ALA A 92 -2.69 9.43 -12.68
N HIS A 93 -2.41 10.21 -13.73
CA HIS A 93 -1.22 11.07 -13.78
C HIS A 93 -1.54 12.43 -14.42
N THR A 94 -0.76 13.43 -14.02
CA THR A 94 -0.75 14.76 -14.64
C THR A 94 0.69 15.22 -14.79
N MET A 95 1.01 15.87 -15.89
CA MET A 95 2.25 16.61 -16.07
C MET A 95 1.98 17.86 -16.91
N ALA A 96 2.42 19.00 -16.41
CA ALA A 96 2.34 20.26 -17.13
C ALA A 96 3.67 21.02 -17.06
N THR A 97 4.12 21.59 -18.16
CA THR A 97 5.25 22.51 -18.15
C THR A 97 4.87 23.82 -17.47
N ALA A 98 5.86 24.56 -16.97
CA ALA A 98 5.64 25.90 -16.48
C ALA A 98 4.97 26.78 -17.55
N GLY A 99 3.99 27.59 -17.15
CA GLY A 99 3.18 28.40 -18.06
C GLY A 99 2.14 27.62 -18.87
N CYS A 100 1.94 26.34 -18.57
CA CYS A 100 0.88 25.50 -19.16
C CYS A 100 0.96 25.31 -20.69
N GLY A 101 2.08 25.66 -21.34
CA GLY A 101 2.23 25.54 -22.79
C GLY A 101 2.14 24.09 -23.30
N ARG A 102 2.41 23.13 -22.41
CA ARG A 102 2.31 21.69 -22.68
C ARG A 102 1.72 20.99 -21.45
N ILE A 103 0.62 20.26 -21.64
CA ILE A 103 -0.09 19.49 -20.60
C ILE A 103 -0.33 18.08 -21.13
N ASN A 104 -0.12 17.09 -20.27
CA ASN A 104 -0.55 15.72 -20.47
C ASN A 104 -1.18 15.20 -19.18
N GLU A 105 -2.39 14.69 -19.32
CA GLU A 105 -3.20 14.15 -18.25
C GLU A 105 -3.70 12.78 -18.66
N GLY A 106 -3.81 11.87 -17.71
CA GLY A 106 -4.52 10.63 -17.86
C GLY A 106 -5.36 10.39 -16.62
N GLY A 107 -6.63 10.11 -16.81
CA GLY A 107 -7.55 9.78 -15.71
C GLY A 107 -7.26 8.41 -15.09
N GLU A 108 -8.21 7.93 -14.29
CA GLU A 108 -8.15 6.61 -13.67
C GLU A 108 -7.90 5.51 -14.72
N GLY A 109 -7.01 4.58 -14.38
CA GLY A 109 -6.58 3.51 -15.29
C GLY A 109 -5.50 3.92 -16.30
N SER A 110 -5.13 5.20 -16.37
CA SER A 110 -3.96 5.61 -17.17
C SER A 110 -2.65 5.15 -16.57
N VAL A 111 -2.61 4.89 -15.27
CA VAL A 111 -1.50 4.27 -14.55
C VAL A 111 -1.94 2.88 -14.09
N HIS A 112 -1.12 1.87 -14.36
CA HIS A 112 -1.31 0.51 -13.83
C HIS A 112 0.05 -0.13 -13.51
N GLY A 113 0.09 -1.02 -12.54
CA GLY A 113 1.34 -1.64 -12.16
C GLY A 113 1.25 -2.68 -11.06
N GLU A 114 2.42 -3.19 -10.68
CA GLU A 114 2.55 -4.15 -9.59
C GLU A 114 3.64 -3.73 -8.60
N VAL A 115 3.43 -4.09 -7.33
CA VAL A 115 4.32 -3.84 -6.19
C VAL A 115 5.16 -5.07 -5.88
N ASP A 116 6.44 -4.82 -5.63
CA ASP A 116 7.42 -5.75 -5.08
C ASP A 116 8.23 -5.03 -3.99
N GLY A 117 7.85 -5.25 -2.72
CA GLY A 117 8.45 -4.56 -1.57
C GLY A 117 8.22 -3.04 -1.61
N ASP A 118 9.31 -2.28 -1.53
CA ASP A 118 9.35 -0.82 -1.62
C ASP A 118 9.43 -0.31 -3.07
N HIS A 119 9.37 -1.21 -4.05
CA HIS A 119 9.36 -0.88 -5.47
C HIS A 119 8.01 -1.18 -6.10
N ALA A 120 7.64 -0.38 -7.10
CA ALA A 120 6.55 -0.66 -8.01
C ALA A 120 7.02 -0.49 -9.45
N LEU A 121 6.59 -1.40 -10.31
CA LEU A 121 6.70 -1.24 -11.75
C LEU A 121 5.39 -0.68 -12.27
N LEU A 122 5.42 0.53 -12.83
CA LEU A 122 4.23 1.20 -13.35
C LEU A 122 4.33 1.39 -14.87
N PHE A 123 3.20 1.25 -15.53
CA PHE A 123 2.97 1.64 -16.91
C PHE A 123 2.07 2.86 -16.92
N VAL A 124 2.51 3.92 -17.59
CA VAL A 124 1.81 5.21 -17.65
C VAL A 124 1.45 5.49 -19.10
N THR A 125 0.16 5.64 -19.36
CA THR A 125 -0.38 5.95 -20.68
C THR A 125 -0.66 7.43 -20.79
N SER A 126 0.06 8.14 -21.65
CA SER A 126 -0.20 9.54 -21.98
C SER A 126 -1.61 9.68 -22.55
N GLY A 127 -2.48 10.48 -21.91
CA GLY A 127 -3.78 10.82 -22.49
C GLY A 127 -3.67 11.77 -23.69
N ARG A 128 -2.53 12.46 -23.83
CA ARG A 128 -2.25 13.35 -24.95
C ARG A 128 -1.92 12.61 -26.25
N THR A 129 -1.11 11.56 -26.17
CA THR A 129 -0.53 10.90 -27.36
C THR A 129 -0.83 9.40 -27.43
N GLY A 130 -1.31 8.79 -26.35
CA GLY A 130 -1.40 7.34 -26.22
C GLY A 130 -0.06 6.64 -26.01
N THR A 131 1.06 7.37 -25.95
CA THR A 131 2.38 6.80 -25.61
C THR A 131 2.29 6.08 -24.27
N VAL A 132 2.85 4.88 -24.18
CA VAL A 132 2.95 4.14 -22.93
C VAL A 132 4.42 4.03 -22.55
N VAL A 133 4.75 4.48 -21.36
CA VAL A 133 6.08 4.29 -20.79
C VAL A 133 5.99 3.36 -19.59
N LYS A 134 7.07 2.64 -19.37
CA LYS A 134 7.30 1.85 -18.16
C LYS A 134 8.29 2.60 -17.29
N GLY A 135 8.03 2.63 -16.00
CA GLY A 135 8.95 3.21 -15.03
C GLY A 135 8.90 2.50 -13.69
N ARG A 136 9.94 2.74 -12.90
CA ARG A 136 10.09 2.25 -11.54
C ARG A 136 9.76 3.37 -10.57
N ALA A 137 8.88 3.08 -9.62
CA ALA A 137 8.59 3.93 -8.49
C ALA A 137 9.14 3.27 -7.22
N THR A 138 9.88 3.99 -6.40
CA THR A 138 10.48 3.47 -5.17
C THR A 138 10.09 4.34 -3.98
N LEU A 139 9.53 3.75 -2.94
CA LEU A 139 9.24 4.47 -1.70
C LEU A 139 10.55 4.73 -0.95
N LYS A 140 10.90 6.01 -0.78
CA LYS A 140 12.15 6.41 -0.11
C LYS A 140 11.95 7.68 0.69
N GLY A 141 12.27 7.66 1.98
CA GLY A 141 12.24 8.87 2.83
C GLY A 141 10.88 9.57 2.87
N GLY A 142 9.77 8.82 2.78
CA GLY A 142 8.41 9.37 2.76
C GLY A 142 7.99 9.99 1.42
N GLY A 143 8.81 9.86 0.38
CA GLY A 143 8.50 10.25 -1.00
C GLY A 143 8.52 9.08 -1.95
N LEU A 144 8.21 9.37 -3.21
CA LEU A 144 8.21 8.44 -4.33
C LEU A 144 9.33 8.83 -5.29
N ASP A 145 10.41 8.05 -5.33
CA ASP A 145 11.47 8.19 -6.32
C ASP A 145 11.05 7.50 -7.62
N TRP A 146 10.85 8.28 -8.68
CA TRP A 146 10.33 7.82 -9.96
C TRP A 146 11.39 7.93 -11.06
N GLU A 147 11.47 6.91 -11.91
CA GLU A 147 12.28 6.90 -13.12
C GLU A 147 11.59 6.11 -14.25
N THR A 148 11.44 6.75 -15.41
CA THR A 148 11.03 6.09 -16.66
C THR A 148 12.20 5.27 -17.19
N SER A 149 11.98 3.97 -17.41
CA SER A 149 12.99 3.05 -17.92
C SER A 149 12.89 2.81 -19.42
N GLU A 150 11.68 2.72 -19.97
CA GLU A 150 11.48 2.42 -21.39
C GLU A 150 10.16 2.99 -21.93
N GLU A 151 10.12 3.31 -23.22
CA GLU A 151 8.88 3.51 -23.95
C GLU A 151 8.44 2.16 -24.51
N VAL A 152 7.28 1.65 -24.07
CA VAL A 152 6.77 0.33 -24.49
C VAL A 152 5.83 0.43 -25.68
N ARG A 153 5.24 1.60 -25.91
CA ARG A 153 4.39 1.87 -27.07
C ARG A 153 4.50 3.33 -27.45
N ALA A 154 4.89 3.60 -28.69
CA ALA A 154 4.88 4.93 -29.26
C ALA A 154 3.45 5.50 -29.37
N GLY A 155 3.31 6.79 -29.08
CA GLY A 155 2.07 7.52 -29.29
C GLY A 155 1.94 8.12 -30.70
N ALA A 156 0.78 8.72 -30.95
CA ALA A 156 0.48 9.48 -32.15
C ALA A 156 -0.13 10.86 -31.81
N PRO A 157 0.11 11.90 -32.62
CA PRO A 157 1.01 11.92 -33.79
C PRO A 157 2.48 11.83 -33.40
N MET A 158 3.33 11.33 -34.31
CA MET A 158 4.78 11.27 -34.09
C MET A 158 5.36 12.69 -33.95
N GLY A 159 6.32 12.86 -33.04
CA GLY A 159 7.01 14.13 -32.81
C GLY A 159 6.50 14.94 -31.61
N ASP A 160 5.36 14.56 -31.02
CA ASP A 160 4.95 15.09 -29.72
C ASP A 160 5.57 14.24 -28.60
N SER A 161 6.71 14.69 -28.06
CA SER A 161 7.42 13.94 -27.03
C SER A 161 6.50 13.65 -25.84
N PRO A 162 6.51 12.43 -25.27
CA PRO A 162 5.67 12.10 -24.14
C PRO A 162 5.96 13.05 -22.98
N LEU A 163 4.95 13.82 -22.60
CA LEU A 163 4.95 14.63 -21.39
C LEU A 163 4.60 13.73 -20.21
N ILE A 164 5.40 12.68 -20.03
CA ILE A 164 5.39 11.85 -18.83
C ILE A 164 6.70 12.15 -18.11
N LEU A 165 6.64 12.22 -16.78
CA LEU A 165 7.79 12.56 -15.96
C LEU A 165 8.94 11.59 -16.27
N GLY A 166 10.08 12.08 -16.73
CA GLY A 166 11.23 11.23 -17.02
C GLY A 166 11.83 10.64 -15.74
N LYS A 167 12.09 11.50 -14.75
CA LYS A 167 12.51 11.10 -13.40
C LYS A 167 12.20 12.20 -12.39
N GLY A 168 12.11 11.86 -11.11
CA GLY A 168 11.99 12.85 -10.05
C GLY A 168 11.60 12.23 -8.71
N PHE A 169 11.83 12.99 -7.64
CA PHE A 169 11.37 12.64 -6.30
C PHE A 169 10.07 13.38 -6.01
N LEU A 170 8.96 12.65 -5.91
CA LEU A 170 7.65 13.20 -5.64
C LEU A 170 7.36 13.15 -4.14
N ALA A 171 6.90 14.27 -3.59
CA ALA A 171 6.43 14.35 -2.21
C ALA A 171 4.99 13.85 -2.12
N ARG A 172 4.65 13.17 -1.03
CA ARG A 172 3.26 12.83 -0.71
C ARG A 172 2.48 14.12 -0.45
N VAL A 173 1.37 14.32 -1.16
CA VAL A 173 0.45 15.44 -0.93
C VAL A 173 -0.39 15.10 0.30
N ARG A 174 -0.21 15.86 1.39
CA ARG A 174 -1.03 15.74 2.59
C ARG A 174 -2.31 16.56 2.39
N LYS A 175 -3.45 15.98 2.73
CA LYS A 175 -4.73 16.69 2.83
C LYS A 175 -4.79 17.50 4.12
#